data_AF-A0A813UDK9-F1
#
_entry.id   AF-A0A813UDK9-F1
#
_cell.length_a   1.000
_cell.length_b   1.000
_cell.length_c   1.000
_cell.angle_alpha   90.00
_cell.angle_beta   90.00
_cell.angle_gamma   90.00
#
_symmetry.space_group_name_H-M   'P 1'
#
loop_
_entity.id
_entity.type
_entity.pdbx_description
1 polymer ?
#
loop_
_entity_poly.entity_id
_entity_poly.type
_entity_poly.pdbx_seq_one_letter_code
_entity_poly.pdbx_strand_id
1 'polypeptide(L)'
;MHVENDEIIDLIINNIDFAPHPFHLHGHHVWILAQGKRNDGYVNETTFDNIKYNLKNPIYRDTFTINPYSYVIVRFRADNPGIWMLHCHNDWHLQLGMATVIVESPTYIKEFYTKHNLINQIPIQCHHHS
;
A
#
# COMPACT_ATOMS: atom_id res chain seq x y z
N MET A 1 -8.97 -3.90 -2.65
CA MET A 1 -9.50 -3.49 -1.33
C MET A 1 -10.31 -2.22 -1.51
N HIS A 2 -11.50 -2.10 -0.91
CA HIS A 2 -12.27 -0.85 -0.94
C HIS A 2 -12.05 -0.12 0.38
N VAL A 3 -11.80 1.19 0.33
CA VAL A 3 -11.65 2.06 1.49
C VAL A 3 -12.42 3.35 1.24
N GLU A 4 -12.97 3.94 2.30
CA GLU A 4 -13.71 5.19 2.23
C GLU A 4 -12.84 6.39 2.63
N ASN A 5 -13.28 7.59 2.24
CA ASN A 5 -12.53 8.81 2.48
C ASN A 5 -12.29 9.05 3.98
N ASP A 6 -11.08 9.50 4.30
CA ASP A 6 -10.56 9.79 5.63
C ASP A 6 -10.40 8.59 6.57
N GLU A 7 -10.58 7.35 6.08
CA GLU A 7 -10.25 6.17 6.86
C GLU A 7 -8.74 6.08 7.14
N ILE A 8 -8.38 5.58 8.32
CA ILE A 8 -7.00 5.24 8.69
C ILE A 8 -6.86 3.73 8.60
N ILE A 9 -5.98 3.27 7.72
CA ILE A 9 -5.86 1.85 7.37
C ILE A 9 -4.47 1.36 7.76
N ASP A 10 -4.44 0.24 8.49
CA ASP A 10 -3.23 -0.53 8.75
C ASP A 10 -3.19 -1.74 7.80
N LEU A 11 -2.20 -1.76 6.93
CA LEU A 11 -1.92 -2.89 6.04
C LEU A 11 -0.87 -3.78 6.67
N ILE A 12 -1.21 -5.06 6.78
CA ILE A 12 -0.32 -6.12 7.26
C ILE A 12 0.12 -6.94 6.05
N ILE A 13 1.41 -6.95 5.76
CA ILE A 13 1.97 -7.67 4.62
C ILE A 13 2.99 -8.68 5.13
N ASN A 14 2.70 -9.96 4.93
CA ASN A 14 3.60 -11.07 5.26
C ASN A 14 4.40 -11.46 4.02
N ASN A 15 5.72 -11.52 4.15
CA ASN A 15 6.60 -12.07 3.13
C ASN A 15 6.94 -13.52 3.49
N ILE A 16 6.33 -14.45 2.75
CA ILE A 16 6.52 -15.90 2.93
C ILE A 16 7.71 -16.45 2.13
N ASP A 17 8.41 -15.58 1.38
CA ASP A 17 9.52 -15.94 0.50
C ASP A 17 10.88 -15.69 1.16
N PHE A 18 11.93 -16.26 0.55
CA PHE A 18 13.32 -16.15 1.01
C PHE A 18 14.00 -14.83 0.62
N ALA A 19 13.42 -14.10 -0.33
CA ALA A 19 13.96 -12.84 -0.84
C ALA A 19 13.28 -11.63 -0.18
N PRO A 20 13.97 -10.51 0.01
CA PRO A 20 13.32 -9.28 0.43
C PRO A 20 12.52 -8.68 -0.74
N HIS A 21 11.34 -8.15 -0.44
CA HIS A 21 10.49 -7.50 -1.45
C HIS A 21 10.32 -6.01 -1.10
N PRO A 22 10.81 -5.07 -1.92
CA PRO A 22 10.44 -3.66 -1.79
C PRO A 22 9.01 -3.49 -2.31
N PHE A 23 8.09 -3.00 -1.49
CA PHE A 23 6.74 -2.65 -1.90
C PHE A 23 6.58 -1.14 -1.97
N HIS A 24 5.82 -0.68 -2.94
CA HIS A 24 5.51 0.73 -3.19
C HIS A 24 3.99 0.91 -3.29
N LEU A 25 3.47 1.90 -2.58
CA LEU A 25 2.07 2.30 -2.64
C LEU A 25 1.93 3.60 -3.45
N HIS A 26 1.14 3.55 -4.52
CA HIS A 26 0.81 4.75 -5.30
C HIS A 26 -0.13 5.66 -4.51
N GLY A 27 -0.10 6.96 -4.80
CA GLY A 27 -1.06 7.93 -4.26
C GLY A 27 -0.86 8.33 -2.80
N HIS A 28 -0.07 7.59 -2.02
CA HIS A 28 0.14 7.83 -0.59
C HIS A 28 1.58 7.56 -0.16
N HIS A 29 2.01 8.29 0.87
CA HIS A 29 3.11 7.85 1.73
C HIS A 29 2.52 7.07 2.91
N VAL A 30 3.28 6.12 3.43
CA VAL A 30 2.87 5.28 4.56
C VAL A 30 3.77 5.50 5.77
N TRP A 31 3.20 5.39 6.97
CA TRP A 31 3.94 5.25 8.21
C TRP A 31 4.28 3.77 8.44
N ILE A 32 5.56 3.45 8.61
CA ILE A 32 5.98 2.08 8.96
C ILE A 32 5.87 1.91 10.47
N LEU A 33 4.82 1.22 10.90
CA LEU A 33 4.53 1.06 12.33
C LEU A 33 5.29 -0.10 12.95
N ALA A 34 5.43 -1.21 12.23
CA ALA A 34 6.19 -2.38 12.67
C ALA A 34 6.84 -3.07 11.48
N GLN A 35 8.01 -3.66 11.69
CA GLN A 35 8.71 -4.42 10.66
C GLN A 35 9.47 -5.54 11.36
N GLY A 36 9.21 -6.78 10.97
CA GLY A 36 9.97 -7.92 11.46
C GLY A 36 11.35 -8.00 10.80
N LYS A 37 12.28 -8.62 11.51
CA LYS A 37 13.57 -9.06 10.94
C LYS A 37 13.37 -10.35 10.16
N ARG A 38 14.41 -10.76 9.44
CA ARG A 38 14.42 -12.04 8.73
C ARG A 38 14.10 -13.18 9.69
N ASN A 39 13.15 -14.03 9.32
CA ASN A 39 12.66 -15.17 10.12
C ASN A 39 11.92 -14.82 11.42
N ASP A 40 11.43 -13.57 11.59
CA ASP A 40 10.61 -13.20 12.75
C ASP A 40 9.18 -13.78 12.70
N GLY A 41 8.84 -14.53 11.64
CA GLY A 41 7.53 -15.15 11.46
C GLY A 41 6.51 -14.16 10.88
N TYR A 42 5.23 -14.47 11.05
CA TYR A 42 4.14 -13.78 10.36
C TYR A 42 3.14 -13.19 11.34
N VAL A 43 2.46 -12.14 10.90
CA VAL A 43 1.30 -11.59 11.60
C VAL A 43 0.05 -12.38 11.19
N ASN A 44 -0.65 -12.94 12.16
CA ASN A 44 -1.92 -13.65 12.03
C ASN A 44 -2.76 -13.43 13.29
N GLU A 45 -3.96 -14.02 13.36
CA GLU A 45 -4.91 -13.85 14.48
C GLU A 45 -4.30 -14.09 15.87
N THR A 46 -3.32 -15.01 15.99
CA THR A 46 -2.69 -15.34 17.28
C THR A 46 -1.48 -14.46 17.62
N THR A 47 -0.84 -13.87 16.61
CA THR A 47 0.38 -13.07 16.79
C THR A 47 0.11 -11.57 16.75
N PHE A 48 -1.05 -11.14 16.22
CA PHE A 48 -1.42 -9.75 16.03
C PHE A 48 -1.33 -8.91 17.31
N ASP A 49 -1.83 -9.42 18.43
CA ASP A 49 -1.84 -8.71 19.71
C ASP A 49 -0.43 -8.56 20.32
N ASN A 50 0.54 -9.35 19.86
CA ASN A 50 1.92 -9.34 20.38
C ASN A 50 2.84 -8.40 19.58
N ILE A 51 2.33 -7.72 18.56
CA ILE A 51 3.14 -6.84 17.72
C ILE A 51 3.50 -5.55 18.47
N LYS A 52 4.77 -5.18 18.43
CA LYS A 52 5.28 -3.94 19.01
C LYS A 52 5.28 -2.84 17.95
N TYR A 53 4.34 -1.90 18.07
CA TYR A 53 4.20 -0.77 17.17
C TYR A 53 5.07 0.42 17.60
N ASN A 54 5.72 1.07 16.64
CA ASN A 54 6.29 2.41 16.79
C ASN A 54 5.27 3.47 16.40
N LEU A 55 4.60 4.07 17.38
CA LEU A 55 3.63 5.14 17.18
C LEU A 55 4.22 6.54 17.39
N LYS A 56 5.52 6.64 17.71
CA LYS A 56 6.19 7.92 17.98
C LYS A 56 7.12 8.29 16.83
N ASN A 57 6.62 9.14 15.92
CA ASN A 57 7.34 9.59 14.73
C ASN A 57 7.94 8.43 13.90
N PRO A 58 7.11 7.47 13.44
CA PRO A 58 7.58 6.39 12.57
C PRO A 58 8.05 6.94 11.21
N ILE A 59 8.86 6.14 10.51
CA ILE A 59 9.32 6.47 9.15
C ILE A 59 8.11 6.67 8.25
N TYR A 60 8.11 7.77 7.49
CA TYR A 60 7.05 8.13 6.55
C TYR A 60 7.61 8.19 5.13
N ARG A 61 7.19 7.26 4.25
CA ARG A 61 7.68 7.12 2.86
C ARG A 61 6.73 6.30 2.00
N ASP A 62 6.87 6.31 0.68
CA ASP A 62 6.01 5.54 -0.25
C ASP A 62 6.46 4.07 -0.46
N THR A 63 7.76 3.79 -0.23
CA THR A 63 8.39 2.50 -0.55
C THR A 63 9.06 1.90 0.67
N PHE A 64 8.80 0.61 0.92
CA PHE A 64 9.27 -0.09 2.11
C PHE A 64 9.57 -1.57 1.82
N THR A 65 10.60 -2.11 2.45
CA THR A 65 11.01 -3.50 2.24
C THR A 65 10.32 -4.44 3.22
N ILE A 66 9.81 -5.57 2.77
CA ILE A 66 9.44 -6.68 3.66
C ILE A 66 10.59 -7.69 3.66
N ASN A 67 11.18 -7.94 4.83
CA ASN A 67 12.27 -8.89 5.00
C ASN A 67 11.81 -10.33 4.74
N PRO A 68 12.72 -11.26 4.38
CA PRO A 68 12.36 -12.66 4.15
C PRO A 68 11.73 -13.32 5.38
N TYR A 69 10.71 -14.16 5.17
CA TYR A 69 10.02 -14.91 6.22
C TYR A 69 9.61 -14.02 7.41
N SER A 70 9.00 -12.89 7.08
CA SER A 70 8.74 -11.79 8.02
C SER A 70 7.47 -11.02 7.65
N TYR A 71 7.28 -9.86 8.29
CA TYR A 71 6.14 -8.98 8.06
C TYR A 71 6.53 -7.50 8.08
N VAL A 72 5.64 -6.67 7.53
CA VAL A 72 5.59 -5.24 7.79
C VAL A 72 4.15 -4.84 8.07
N ILE A 73 3.97 -3.86 8.97
CA ILE A 73 2.70 -3.19 9.19
C ILE A 73 2.90 -1.72 8.87
N VAL A 74 2.14 -1.25 7.88
CA VAL A 74 2.19 0.14 7.42
C VAL A 74 0.82 0.78 7.56
N ARG A 75 0.79 2.07 7.90
CA ARG A 75 -0.43 2.86 8.02
C ARG A 75 -0.49 3.91 6.93
N PHE A 76 -1.65 4.10 6.34
CA PHE A 76 -1.94 5.25 5.50
C PHE A 76 -3.32 5.83 5.81
N ARG A 77 -3.54 7.07 5.41
CA ARG A 77 -4.85 7.72 5.43
C ARG A 77 -5.40 7.71 4.01
N ALA A 78 -6.65 7.30 3.85
CA ALA A 78 -7.38 7.37 2.59
C ALA A 78 -7.85 8.83 2.34
N ASP A 79 -6.93 9.72 2.00
CA ASP A 79 -7.19 11.15 1.76
C ASP A 79 -6.99 11.59 0.29
N ASN A 80 -6.89 10.62 -0.63
CA ASN A 80 -6.65 10.82 -2.05
C ASN A 80 -7.53 9.87 -2.88
N PRO A 81 -8.80 10.21 -3.16
CA PRO A 81 -9.71 9.37 -3.93
C PRO A 81 -9.13 8.91 -5.27
N GLY A 82 -8.97 7.60 -5.45
CA GLY A 82 -8.35 7.04 -6.65
C GLY A 82 -8.31 5.51 -6.69
N ILE A 83 -7.63 5.00 -7.70
CA ILE A 83 -7.31 3.57 -7.83
C ILE A 83 -5.80 3.45 -7.75
N TRP A 84 -5.31 2.95 -6.62
CA TRP A 84 -3.89 2.97 -6.29
C TRP A 84 -3.29 1.58 -6.30
N MET A 85 -2.20 1.42 -7.05
CA MET A 85 -1.46 0.17 -7.09
C MET A 85 -0.55 0.06 -5.86
N LEU A 86 -0.58 -1.10 -5.21
CA LEU A 86 0.39 -1.52 -4.20
C LEU A 86 1.13 -2.72 -4.77
N HIS A 87 2.43 -2.60 -5.02
CA HIS A 87 3.16 -3.65 -5.71
C HIS A 87 4.61 -3.76 -5.29
N CYS A 88 5.22 -4.91 -5.60
CA CYS A 88 6.66 -5.05 -5.48
C CYS A 88 7.35 -4.18 -6.53
N HIS A 89 8.31 -3.35 -6.11
CA HIS A 89 9.09 -2.46 -6.96
C HIS A 89 10.28 -3.16 -7.62
N ASN A 90 10.18 -4.48 -7.79
CA ASN A 90 11.02 -5.25 -8.68
C ASN A 90 10.20 -5.57 -9.94
N ASP A 91 10.64 -5.06 -11.08
CA ASP A 91 9.89 -5.15 -12.35
C ASP A 91 9.52 -6.59 -12.73
N TRP A 92 10.40 -7.54 -12.45
CA TRP A 92 10.13 -8.96 -12.73
C TRP A 92 9.02 -9.51 -11.83
N HIS A 93 9.06 -9.20 -10.53
CA HIS A 93 8.00 -9.62 -9.60
C HIS A 93 6.67 -8.94 -9.92
N LEU A 94 6.68 -7.66 -10.30
CA LEU A 94 5.49 -6.94 -10.76
C LEU A 94 4.89 -7.60 -12.01
N GLN A 95 5.70 -7.90 -13.02
CA GLN A 95 5.24 -8.55 -14.25
C GLN A 95 4.64 -9.94 -14.00
N LEU A 96 5.14 -10.65 -12.98
CA LEU A 96 4.59 -11.93 -12.54
C LEU A 96 3.36 -11.79 -11.64
N GLY A 97 2.88 -10.56 -11.39
CA GLY A 97 1.62 -10.31 -10.71
C GLY A 97 1.73 -10.00 -9.22
N MET A 98 2.92 -9.68 -8.69
CA MET A 98 3.09 -9.26 -7.29
C MET A 98 2.60 -7.83 -7.06
N ALA A 99 1.29 -7.65 -7.22
CA ALA A 99 0.58 -6.38 -7.12
C ALA A 99 -0.84 -6.61 -6.60
N THR A 100 -1.38 -5.57 -5.98
CA THR A 100 -2.80 -5.44 -5.64
C THR A 100 -3.24 -4.00 -5.86
N VAL A 101 -4.54 -3.77 -5.75
CA VAL A 101 -5.15 -2.46 -5.99
C VAL A 101 -6.03 -2.06 -4.80
N ILE A 102 -5.85 -0.82 -4.38
CA ILE A 102 -6.70 -0.13 -3.42
C ILE A 102 -7.64 0.77 -4.22
N VAL A 103 -8.94 0.59 -4.03
CA VAL A 103 -9.99 1.41 -4.62
C VAL A 103 -10.50 2.32 -3.52
N GLU A 104 -10.12 3.58 -3.57
CA GLU A 104 -10.40 4.56 -2.54
C GLU A 104 -11.57 5.46 -2.95
N SER A 105 -12.60 5.53 -2.12
CA SER A 105 -13.80 6.33 -2.34
C SER A 105 -14.45 6.07 -3.72
N PRO A 106 -14.82 4.81 -4.04
CA PRO A 106 -15.32 4.44 -5.37
C PRO A 106 -16.56 5.23 -5.79
N THR A 107 -17.45 5.55 -4.85
CA THR A 107 -18.65 6.36 -5.10
C THR A 107 -18.28 7.77 -5.52
N TYR A 108 -17.36 8.41 -4.79
CA TYR A 108 -16.87 9.75 -5.11
C TYR A 108 -16.21 9.78 -6.50
N ILE A 109 -15.34 8.83 -6.80
CA ILE A 109 -14.70 8.71 -8.12
C ILE A 109 -15.77 8.63 -9.21
N LYS A 110 -16.73 7.71 -9.08
CA LYS A 110 -17.79 7.51 -10.07
C LYS A 110 -18.59 8.80 -10.30
N GLU A 111 -18.98 9.49 -9.23
CA GLU A 111 -19.73 10.75 -9.32
C GLU A 111 -18.91 11.86 -9.98
N PHE A 112 -17.62 11.99 -9.62
CA PHE A 112 -16.72 12.97 -10.21
C PHE A 112 -16.61 12.81 -11.72
N TYR A 113 -16.31 11.60 -12.22
CA TYR A 113 -16.17 11.35 -13.65
C TYR A 113 -17.50 11.50 -14.40
N THR A 114 -18.62 11.11 -13.78
CA THR A 114 -19.96 11.27 -14.38
C THR A 114 -20.33 12.74 -14.52
N LYS A 115 -20.17 13.53 -13.46
CA LYS A 115 -20.52 14.96 -13.41
C LYS A 115 -19.75 15.78 -14.46
N HIS A 116 -18.50 15.41 -14.72
CA HIS A 116 -17.64 16.14 -15.66
C HIS A 116 -17.62 15.53 -17.07
N ASN A 117 -18.45 14.52 -17.35
CA ASN A 117 -18.48 13.81 -18.64
C ASN A 117 -17.11 13.23 -19.05
N LEU A 118 -16.36 12.71 -18.07
CA LEU A 118 -15.00 12.20 -18.22
C LEU A 118 -14.94 10.66 -18.25
N ILE A 119 -16.07 9.95 -18.16
CA ILE A 119 -16.11 8.47 -18.05
C ILE A 119 -15.35 7.76 -19.19
N ASN A 120 -15.29 8.38 -20.38
CA ASN A 120 -14.59 7.83 -21.55
C ASN A 120 -13.22 8.48 -21.81
N GLN A 121 -12.70 9.24 -20.84
CA GLN A 121 -11.41 9.91 -20.95
C GLN A 121 -10.39 9.23 -20.04
N ILE A 122 -9.32 8.71 -20.65
CA ILE A 122 -8.12 8.28 -19.94
C ILE A 122 -7.09 9.39 -20.17
N PRO A 123 -6.89 10.31 -19.20
CA PRO A 123 -5.87 11.34 -19.35
C PRO A 123 -4.49 10.67 -19.39
N ILE A 124 -3.81 10.75 -20.55
CA ILE A 124 -2.40 10.39 -20.68
C ILE A 124 -1.61 11.67 -20.50
N GLN A 125 -1.02 11.86 -19.32
CA GLN A 125 -0.10 12.95 -19.07
C GLN A 125 1.25 12.38 -18.62
N CYS A 126 2.24 12.42 -19.50
CA CYS A 126 3.62 12.12 -19.14
C CYS A 126 4.17 13.30 -18.30
N HIS A 127 3.96 13.26 -16.99
CA HIS A 127 4.63 14.18 -16.08
C HIS A 127 6.13 13.86 -16.03
N HIS A 128 6.91 14.56 -16.85
CA HIS A 128 8.37 14.62 -16.71
C HIS A 128 8.68 15.51 -15.50
N HIS A 129 8.74 14.93 -14.31
CA HIS A 129 9.37 15.59 -13.16
C HIS A 129 10.73 14.94 -12.91
N SER A 130 11.76 15.61 -13.43
CA SER A 130 13.17 15.46 -13.04
C SER A 130 13.45 16.12 -11.70
#